data_AF-A0AB36GDH3-F1
#
_entry.id   AF-A0AB36GDH3-F1
#
_cell.length_a   1.000
_cell.length_b   1.000
_cell.length_c   1.000
_cell.angle_alpha   90.00
_cell.angle_beta   90.00
_cell.angle_gamma   90.00
#
_symmetry.space_group_name_H-M   'P 1'
#
loop_
_entity.id
_entity.type
_entity.pdbx_description
1 polymer ?
#
loop_
_entity_poly.entity_id
_entity_poly.type
_entity_poly.pdbx_seq_one_letter_code
_entity_poly.pdbx_strand_id
1 'polypeptide(L)'
;MKIDDIPQDNSASYHGHRKVIYGTRDGHYEAATSNGWQDEAYATEMAVCELDAQTQAAREAVEKGEYSPLYYHMFRCRYDETGLAMAAGVWKWQLRRHFRPKVFAKLPAKTLQKYADACQISIDDLKQTDI
;
A
#
# COMPACT_ATOMS: atom_id res chain seq x y z
N MET A 1 -11.98 5.64 26.74
CA MET A 1 -12.48 4.28 27.05
C MET A 1 -12.04 3.95 28.46
N LYS A 2 -12.89 3.30 29.28
CA LYS A 2 -12.39 2.82 30.58
C LYS A 2 -11.41 1.68 30.35
N ILE A 3 -10.48 1.48 31.28
CA ILE A 3 -9.50 0.40 31.14
C ILE A 3 -10.16 -0.99 31.06
N ASP A 4 -11.28 -1.18 31.78
CA ASP A 4 -12.01 -2.45 31.79
C ASP A 4 -12.86 -2.67 30.52
N ASP A 5 -13.03 -1.62 29.70
CA ASP A 5 -13.72 -1.68 28.41
C ASP A 5 -12.74 -1.99 27.25
N ILE A 6 -11.43 -2.17 27.53
CA ILE A 6 -10.43 -2.46 26.48
C ILE A 6 -10.72 -3.83 25.84
N PRO A 7 -10.99 -3.89 24.52
CA PRO A 7 -11.39 -5.11 23.84
C PRO A 7 -10.33 -6.22 23.93
N GLN A 8 -10.79 -7.47 23.97
CA GLN A 8 -9.95 -8.67 23.98
C GLN A 8 -10.38 -9.65 22.88
N ASP A 9 -10.65 -9.12 21.70
CA ASP A 9 -11.38 -9.82 20.65
C ASP A 9 -10.54 -10.87 19.89
N ASN A 10 -9.29 -11.13 20.30
CA ASN A 10 -8.38 -12.09 19.65
C ASN A 10 -8.28 -11.86 18.13
N SER A 11 -7.99 -10.62 17.74
CA SER A 11 -7.92 -10.25 16.33
C SER A 11 -6.84 -11.04 15.59
N ALA A 12 -7.20 -11.62 14.45
CA ALA A 12 -6.26 -12.29 13.56
C ALA A 12 -5.13 -11.36 13.08
N SER A 13 -5.42 -10.07 12.90
CA SER A 13 -4.45 -9.05 12.46
C SER A 13 -3.33 -8.80 13.48
N TYR A 14 -3.51 -9.21 14.73
CA TYR A 14 -2.50 -9.04 15.78
C TYR A 14 -1.52 -10.23 15.82
N HIS A 15 -1.77 -11.31 15.07
CA HIS A 15 -0.88 -12.48 14.95
C HIS A 15 -0.37 -13.03 16.29
N GLY A 16 -1.24 -13.06 17.31
CA GLY A 16 -0.90 -13.54 18.66
C GLY A 16 -0.12 -12.54 19.53
N HIS A 17 0.19 -11.35 19.02
CA HIS A 17 0.77 -10.26 19.80
C HIS A 17 -0.31 -9.46 20.55
N ARG A 18 0.12 -8.76 21.61
CA ARG A 18 -0.74 -7.86 22.38
C ARG A 18 -0.27 -6.42 22.19
N LYS A 19 -1.19 -5.50 21.90
CA LYS A 19 -0.90 -4.06 21.85
C LYS A 19 -1.14 -3.42 23.22
N VAL A 20 -0.30 -2.47 23.60
CA VAL A 20 -0.56 -1.60 24.75
C VAL A 20 -1.58 -0.54 24.34
N ILE A 21 -2.69 -0.46 25.07
CA ILE A 21 -3.74 0.54 24.90
C ILE A 21 -3.87 1.31 26.22
N TYR A 22 -3.95 2.63 26.12
CA TYR A 22 -4.16 3.50 27.28
C TYR A 22 -5.66 3.76 27.48
N GLY A 23 -6.18 3.36 28.64
CA GLY A 23 -7.54 3.64 29.08
C GLY A 23 -7.56 4.58 30.27
N THR A 24 -8.75 4.94 30.74
CA THR A 24 -8.92 5.77 31.93
C THR A 24 -9.53 4.96 33.07
N ARG A 25 -9.00 5.10 34.29
CA ARG A 25 -9.60 4.62 35.53
C ARG A 25 -9.62 5.79 36.51
N ASP A 26 -10.80 6.13 37.03
CA ASP A 26 -11.00 7.23 37.97
C ASP A 26 -10.37 8.58 37.54
N GLY A 27 -10.42 8.88 36.23
CA GLY A 27 -9.86 10.10 35.66
C GLY A 27 -8.35 10.09 35.38
N HIS A 28 -7.66 8.99 35.73
CA HIS A 28 -6.23 8.81 35.45
C HIS A 28 -5.99 7.87 34.27
N TYR A 29 -4.98 8.16 33.45
CA TYR A 29 -4.57 7.29 32.35
C TYR A 29 -3.75 6.12 32.86
N GLU A 30 -4.13 4.91 32.45
CA GLU A 30 -3.46 3.67 32.80
C GLU A 30 -3.26 2.81 31.53
N ALA A 31 -2.15 2.07 31.49
CA ALA A 31 -1.84 1.16 30.40
C ALA A 31 -2.44 -0.22 30.66
N ALA A 32 -3.06 -0.80 29.65
CA ALA A 32 -3.45 -2.20 29.62
C ALA A 32 -3.12 -2.81 28.26
N THR A 33 -3.23 -4.13 28.15
CA THR A 33 -2.93 -4.83 26.89
C THR A 33 -4.21 -5.36 26.27
N SER A 34 -4.32 -5.22 24.95
CA SER A 34 -5.37 -5.83 24.13
C SER A 34 -4.77 -6.88 23.21
N ASN A 35 -5.46 -8.01 23.05
CA ASN A 35 -5.15 -9.01 22.02
C ASN A 35 -6.00 -8.81 20.74
N GLY A 36 -6.74 -7.71 20.62
CA GLY A 36 -7.51 -7.38 19.43
C GLY A 36 -8.74 -6.55 19.71
N TRP A 37 -9.13 -5.79 18.69
CA TRP A 37 -10.40 -5.09 18.60
C TRP A 37 -11.00 -5.41 17.23
N GLN A 38 -12.17 -6.05 17.21
CA GLN A 38 -12.80 -6.55 16.00
C GLN A 38 -13.12 -5.44 14.99
N ASP A 39 -13.52 -4.26 15.46
CA ASP A 39 -13.81 -3.12 14.59
C ASP A 39 -12.53 -2.58 13.89
N GLU A 40 -11.41 -2.53 14.62
CA GLU A 40 -10.10 -2.17 14.05
C GLU A 40 -9.67 -3.21 13.01
N ALA A 41 -9.85 -4.50 13.32
CA ALA A 41 -9.52 -5.60 12.43
C ALA A 41 -10.33 -5.51 11.13
N TYR A 42 -11.65 -5.36 11.25
CA TYR A 42 -12.54 -5.21 10.11
C TYR A 42 -12.19 -3.98 9.25
N ALA A 43 -11.95 -2.82 9.87
CA ALA A 43 -11.54 -1.62 9.14
C ALA A 43 -10.21 -1.83 8.39
N THR A 44 -9.27 -2.55 9.00
CA THR A 44 -7.98 -2.90 8.38
C THR A 44 -8.16 -3.85 7.20
N GLU A 45 -8.98 -4.89 7.34
CA GLU A 45 -9.30 -5.84 6.26
C GLU A 45 -9.97 -5.14 5.09
N MET A 46 -10.92 -4.23 5.37
CA MET A 46 -11.57 -3.43 4.34
C MET A 46 -10.58 -2.55 3.57
N ALA A 47 -9.64 -1.92 4.26
CA ALA A 47 -8.59 -1.12 3.61
C ALA A 47 -7.68 -1.98 2.72
N VAL A 48 -7.33 -3.19 3.15
CA VAL A 48 -6.57 -4.15 2.32
C VAL A 48 -7.35 -4.53 1.07
N CYS A 49 -8.63 -4.88 1.22
CA CYS A 49 -9.51 -5.23 0.09
C CYS A 49 -9.62 -4.09 -0.92
N GLU A 50 -9.73 -2.84 -0.46
CA GLU A 50 -9.78 -1.68 -1.35
C GLU A 50 -8.50 -1.52 -2.17
N LEU A 51 -7.33 -1.64 -1.54
CA LEU A 51 -6.05 -1.57 -2.23
C LEU A 51 -5.85 -2.72 -3.22
N ASP A 52 -6.34 -3.91 -2.90
CA ASP A 52 -6.29 -5.07 -3.79
C ASP A 52 -7.22 -4.85 -5.01
N ALA A 53 -8.41 -4.29 -4.79
CA ALA A 53 -9.32 -3.91 -5.88
C ALA A 53 -8.71 -2.83 -6.80
N GLN A 54 -8.01 -1.83 -6.24
CA GLN A 54 -7.29 -0.83 -7.02
C GLN A 54 -6.16 -1.46 -7.85
N THR A 55 -5.41 -2.39 -7.25
CA THR A 55 -4.34 -3.14 -7.93
C THR A 55 -4.88 -3.95 -9.09
N GLN A 56 -6.01 -4.64 -8.89
CA GLN A 56 -6.68 -5.43 -9.92
C GLN A 56 -7.20 -4.55 -11.07
N ALA A 57 -7.87 -3.44 -10.76
CA ALA A 57 -8.34 -2.49 -11.77
C ALA A 57 -7.18 -1.91 -12.58
N ALA A 58 -6.04 -1.61 -11.94
CA ALA A 58 -4.84 -1.14 -12.63
C ALA A 58 -4.26 -2.21 -13.55
N ARG A 59 -4.25 -3.49 -13.15
CA ARG A 59 -3.83 -4.60 -14.00
C ARG A 59 -4.68 -4.68 -15.27
N GLU A 60 -6.01 -4.67 -15.13
CA GLU A 60 -6.94 -4.72 -16.26
C GLU A 60 -6.74 -3.54 -17.23
N ALA A 61 -6.47 -2.34 -16.70
CA ALA A 61 -6.23 -1.16 -17.53
C ALA A 61 -4.89 -1.25 -18.31
N VAL A 62 -3.88 -1.93 -17.74
CA VAL A 62 -2.63 -2.22 -18.46
C VAL A 62 -2.86 -3.30 -19.53
N GLU A 63 -3.62 -4.35 -19.24
CA GLU A 63 -3.97 -5.41 -20.19
C GLU A 63 -4.76 -4.87 -21.39
N LYS A 64 -5.62 -3.86 -21.17
CA LYS A 64 -6.32 -3.12 -22.23
C LYS A 64 -5.43 -2.14 -23.01
N GLY A 65 -4.19 -1.91 -22.55
CA GLY A 65 -3.25 -0.98 -23.17
C GLY A 65 -3.56 0.50 -22.89
N GLU A 66 -4.38 0.80 -21.88
CA GLU A 66 -4.71 2.18 -21.48
C GLU A 66 -3.54 2.81 -20.70
N TYR A 67 -2.86 1.99 -19.89
CA TYR A 67 -1.74 2.38 -19.04
C TYR A 67 -0.51 1.48 -19.22
N SER A 68 0.66 1.99 -18.85
CA SER A 68 1.92 1.21 -18.84
C SER A 68 1.99 0.32 -17.58
N PRO A 69 2.83 -0.73 -17.60
CA PRO A 69 3.05 -1.60 -16.43
C PRO A 69 3.38 -0.86 -15.13
N LEU A 70 4.05 0.30 -15.22
CA LEU A 70 4.33 1.17 -14.08
C LEU A 70 3.09 1.57 -13.27
N TYR A 71 1.94 1.74 -13.94
CA TYR A 71 0.68 2.10 -13.28
C TYR A 71 0.21 0.96 -12.35
N TYR A 72 0.28 -0.28 -12.81
CA TYR A 72 0.00 -1.46 -11.99
C TYR A 72 0.98 -1.59 -10.82
N HIS A 73 2.28 -1.45 -11.08
CA HIS A 73 3.30 -1.58 -10.03
C HIS A 73 3.16 -0.51 -8.93
N MET A 74 2.64 0.67 -9.24
CA MET A 74 2.36 1.70 -8.24
C MET A 74 1.45 1.14 -7.14
N PHE A 75 0.31 0.55 -7.51
CA PHE A 75 -0.63 -0.03 -6.54
C PHE A 75 -0.11 -1.32 -5.92
N ARG A 76 0.54 -2.20 -6.71
CA ARG A 76 1.14 -3.44 -6.20
C ARG A 76 2.16 -3.17 -5.09
N CYS A 77 2.94 -2.10 -5.23
CA CYS A 77 3.94 -1.67 -4.25
C CYS A 77 3.35 -0.71 -3.19
N ARG A 78 2.02 -0.61 -3.12
CA ARG A 78 1.26 0.18 -2.14
C ARG A 78 1.60 1.68 -2.14
N TYR A 79 1.96 2.21 -3.31
CA TYR A 79 2.16 3.65 -3.51
C TYR A 79 0.91 4.33 -4.08
N ASP A 80 0.74 5.60 -3.75
CA ASP A 80 -0.03 6.54 -4.57
C ASP A 80 0.92 7.31 -5.52
N GLU A 81 0.36 8.16 -6.38
CA GLU A 81 1.17 8.95 -7.32
C GLU A 81 2.23 9.81 -6.61
N THR A 82 1.91 10.31 -5.41
CA THR A 82 2.80 11.20 -4.65
C THR A 82 3.95 10.40 -4.05
N GLY A 83 3.65 9.27 -3.40
CA GLY A 83 4.62 8.36 -2.81
C GLY A 83 5.59 7.81 -3.84
N LEU A 84 5.09 7.31 -4.98
CA LEU A 84 5.96 6.78 -6.03
C LEU A 84 6.83 7.88 -6.67
N ALA A 85 6.29 9.08 -6.87
CA ALA A 85 7.05 10.20 -7.41
C ALA A 85 8.21 10.59 -6.48
N MET A 86 7.95 10.65 -5.17
CA MET A 86 8.98 10.92 -4.16
C MET A 86 10.02 9.80 -4.09
N ALA A 87 9.58 8.54 -4.01
CA ALA A 87 10.47 7.38 -3.91
C ALA A 87 11.39 7.23 -5.14
N ALA A 88 10.86 7.44 -6.34
CA ALA A 88 11.65 7.38 -7.58
C ALA A 88 12.42 8.68 -7.89
N GLY A 89 12.24 9.74 -7.11
CA GLY A 89 12.86 11.05 -7.34
C GLY A 89 12.51 11.64 -8.72
N VAL A 90 11.21 11.69 -9.02
CA VAL A 90 10.63 12.24 -10.27
C VAL A 90 9.50 13.20 -9.94
N TRP A 91 9.21 14.12 -10.85
CA TRP A 91 8.06 15.02 -10.67
C TRP A 91 6.75 14.27 -10.94
N LYS A 92 5.69 14.60 -10.19
CA LYS A 92 4.36 13.96 -10.37
C LYS A 92 3.84 14.02 -11.81
N TRP A 93 4.08 15.12 -12.53
CA TRP A 93 3.71 15.23 -13.95
C TRP A 93 4.54 14.31 -14.86
N GLN A 94 5.80 14.06 -14.54
CA GLN A 94 6.65 13.09 -15.26
C GLN A 94 6.14 11.68 -15.03
N LEU A 95 5.81 11.33 -13.79
CA LEU A 95 5.20 10.06 -13.45
C LEU A 95 3.91 9.82 -14.25
N ARG A 96 2.98 10.79 -14.25
CA ARG A 96 1.74 10.71 -15.07
C ARG A 96 2.01 10.55 -16.55
N ARG A 97 3.08 11.16 -17.07
CA ARG A 97 3.52 10.96 -18.46
C ARG A 97 4.05 9.55 -18.69
N HIS A 98 4.78 8.99 -17.73
CA HIS A 98 5.36 7.65 -17.77
C HIS A 98 4.34 6.53 -17.58
N PHE A 99 3.15 6.83 -17.04
CA PHE A 99 2.02 5.92 -17.08
C PHE A 99 1.45 5.67 -18.47
N ARG A 100 1.85 6.44 -19.49
CA ARG A 100 1.40 6.20 -20.87
C ARG A 100 2.24 5.10 -21.52
N PRO A 101 1.65 4.05 -22.12
CA PRO A 101 2.39 2.91 -22.68
C PRO A 101 3.48 3.32 -23.67
N LYS A 102 3.14 4.20 -24.63
CA LYS A 102 4.06 4.68 -25.67
C LYS A 102 5.25 5.47 -25.13
N VAL A 103 5.09 6.14 -23.99
CA VAL A 103 6.17 6.89 -23.35
C VAL A 103 7.04 5.94 -22.54
N PHE A 104 6.41 5.07 -21.74
CA PHE A 104 7.09 4.08 -20.92
C PHE A 104 8.04 3.19 -21.72
N ALA A 105 7.57 2.68 -22.86
CA ALA A 105 8.35 1.83 -23.76
C ALA A 105 9.64 2.49 -24.31
N LYS A 106 9.73 3.83 -24.25
CA LYS A 106 10.88 4.60 -24.73
C LYS A 106 11.76 5.13 -23.59
N LEU A 107 11.44 4.80 -22.34
CA LEU A 107 12.21 5.30 -21.22
C LEU A 107 13.63 4.72 -21.21
N PRO A 108 14.65 5.54 -20.94
CA PRO A 108 16.01 5.05 -20.81
C PRO A 108 16.12 4.17 -19.56
N ALA A 109 17.05 3.21 -19.59
CA ALA A 109 17.30 2.28 -18.48
C ALA A 109 17.49 3.00 -17.13
N LYS A 110 18.16 4.16 -17.13
CA LYS A 110 18.35 4.99 -15.92
C LYS A 110 17.04 5.42 -15.26
N THR A 111 16.02 5.75 -16.06
CA THR A 111 14.70 6.13 -15.52
C THR A 111 13.89 4.91 -15.08
N LEU A 112 14.00 3.80 -15.80
CA LEU A 112 13.38 2.53 -15.39
C LEU A 112 13.96 2.04 -14.06
N GLN A 113 15.28 2.15 -13.88
CA GLN A 113 15.95 1.75 -12.63
C GLN A 113 15.41 2.51 -11.42
N LYS A 114 15.16 3.82 -11.53
CA LYS A 114 14.57 4.61 -10.44
C LYS A 114 13.24 4.04 -9.94
N TYR A 115 12.38 3.59 -10.86
CA TYR A 115 11.10 2.98 -10.51
C TYR A 115 11.27 1.55 -9.99
N ALA A 116 12.18 0.78 -10.58
CA ALA A 116 12.51 -0.56 -10.13
C ALA A 116 13.04 -0.56 -8.68
N ASP A 117 13.94 0.38 -8.36
CA ASP A 117 14.48 0.59 -7.01
C ASP A 117 13.39 1.00 -6.01
N ALA A 118 12.52 1.94 -6.40
CA ALA A 118 11.39 2.37 -5.56
C ALA A 118 10.43 1.21 -5.25
N CYS A 119 10.20 0.35 -6.24
CA CYS A 119 9.33 -0.82 -6.12
C CYS A 119 10.07 -2.08 -5.59
N GLN A 120 11.38 -2.01 -5.35
CA GLN A 120 12.24 -3.14 -4.94
C GLN A 120 12.11 -4.38 -5.84
N ILE A 121 12.07 -4.17 -7.16
CA ILE A 121 11.98 -5.23 -8.19
C ILE A 121 13.04 -5.03 -9.27
N SER A 122 13.19 -6.00 -10.18
CA SER A 122 14.05 -5.81 -11.35
C SER A 122 13.39 -4.92 -12.41
N ILE A 123 14.19 -4.39 -13.35
CA ILE A 123 13.65 -3.66 -14.52
C ILE A 123 12.80 -4.59 -15.39
N ASP A 124 13.14 -5.87 -15.47
CA ASP A 124 12.39 -6.84 -16.27
C ASP A 124 11.02 -7.10 -15.65
N ASP A 125 10.96 -7.27 -14.32
CA ASP A 125 9.69 -7.37 -13.59
C ASP A 125 8.86 -6.09 -13.72
N LEU A 126 9.50 -4.91 -13.70
CA LEU A 126 8.82 -3.62 -13.87
C LEU A 126 8.15 -3.48 -15.25
N LYS A 127 8.66 -4.20 -16.27
CA LYS A 127 8.09 -4.21 -17.62
C LYS A 127 6.99 -5.27 -17.78
N GLN A 128 6.85 -6.18 -16.83
CA GLN A 128 5.90 -7.29 -16.87
C GLN A 128 4.77 -7.09 -15.87
N THR A 129 3.56 -7.48 -16.24
CA THR A 129 2.40 -7.47 -15.35
C THR A 129 2.14 -8.82 -14.68
N ASP A 130 2.84 -9.86 -15.12
CA ASP A 130 2.63 -11.25 -14.72
C ASP A 130 3.80 -11.77 -13.88
N ILE A 131 3.50 -12.31 -12.69
CA ILE A 131 4.34 -13.24 -11.92
C ILE A 131 3.47 -14.46 -11.62
#